data_AF-A0A1Z8WTM2-F1
#
_entry.id   AF-A0A1Z8WTM2-F1
#
_cell.length_a   1.000
_cell.length_b   1.000
_cell.length_c   1.000
_cell.angle_alpha   90.00
_cell.angle_beta   90.00
_cell.angle_gamma   90.00
#
_symmetry.space_group_name_H-M   'P 1'
#
loop_
_entity.id
_entity.type
_entity.pdbx_description
1 polymer ?
#
loop_
_entity_poly.entity_id
_entity_poly.type
_entity_poly.pdbx_seq_one_letter_code
_entity_poly.pdbx_strand_id
1 'polypeptide(L)'
;MKLLREYIRELLTESVNPKIMSMIDALEKAKGYVEILPDRVTVWEPTEISPRNWVAMVAYETSASAGSGNCAGAAAIVTASSAKTGMGPLAYDVAIELTGGLGLMPDRFTVSDSAKAVWSYYYNNRPDVETVQTDNFDNQLTPEEEDNCVQRSSLRDKGQENFNQSVLSKVYKKSDTPVMDELRKRGMLT
;
A
#
# COMPACT_ATOMS: atom_id res chain seq x y z
N MET A 1 -32.90 -16.27 -4.57
CA MET A 1 -32.04 -15.25 -3.93
C MET A 1 -30.78 -15.80 -3.24
N LYS A 2 -30.75 -17.04 -2.75
CA LYS A 2 -29.56 -17.64 -2.10
C LYS A 2 -28.36 -17.75 -3.07
N LEU A 3 -28.61 -18.28 -4.27
CA LEU A 3 -27.61 -18.44 -5.34
C LEU A 3 -26.97 -17.13 -5.80
N LEU A 4 -27.75 -16.03 -5.87
CA LEU A 4 -27.20 -14.71 -6.24
C LEU A 4 -26.27 -14.16 -5.14
N ARG A 5 -26.60 -14.40 -3.87
CA ARG A 5 -25.74 -14.01 -2.74
C ARG A 5 -24.48 -14.85 -2.66
N GLU A 6 -24.56 -16.13 -3.01
CA GLU A 6 -23.41 -17.04 -3.10
C GLU A 6 -22.50 -16.63 -4.25
N TYR A 7 -23.04 -16.37 -5.44
CA TYR A 7 -22.28 -15.92 -6.61
C TYR A 7 -21.62 -14.54 -6.41
N ILE A 8 -22.32 -13.58 -5.78
CA ILE A 8 -21.72 -12.28 -5.43
C ILE A 8 -20.61 -12.46 -4.38
N ARG A 9 -20.78 -13.37 -3.40
CA ARG A 9 -19.72 -13.67 -2.44
C ARG A 9 -18.52 -14.29 -3.12
N GLU A 10 -18.73 -15.22 -4.05
CA GLU A 10 -17.71 -15.92 -4.82
C GLU A 10 -16.91 -14.91 -5.67
N LEU A 11 -17.58 -14.03 -6.42
CA LEU A 11 -16.95 -12.94 -7.19
C LEU A 11 -16.19 -11.94 -6.31
N LEU A 12 -16.72 -11.59 -5.13
CA LEU A 12 -16.02 -10.70 -4.19
C LEU A 12 -14.83 -11.39 -3.53
N THR A 13 -14.89 -12.69 -3.24
CA THR A 13 -13.73 -13.44 -2.75
C THR A 13 -12.67 -13.66 -3.83
N GLU A 14 -13.06 -13.75 -5.10
CA GLU A 14 -12.13 -13.81 -6.23
C GLU A 14 -11.37 -12.48 -6.45
N SER A 15 -11.86 -11.36 -5.90
CA SER A 15 -11.21 -10.05 -6.03
C SER A 15 -10.06 -9.81 -5.04
N VAL A 16 -10.01 -10.56 -3.93
CA VAL A 16 -8.92 -10.44 -2.95
C VAL A 16 -7.80 -11.42 -3.32
N ASN A 17 -6.56 -10.92 -3.38
CA ASN A 17 -5.39 -11.76 -3.61
C ASN A 17 -5.36 -12.93 -2.58
N PRO A 18 -5.19 -14.20 -3.01
CA PRO A 18 -5.27 -15.36 -2.11
C PRO A 18 -4.31 -15.31 -0.90
N LYS A 19 -3.13 -14.70 -1.08
CA LYS A 19 -2.17 -14.52 0.02
C LYS A 19 -2.72 -13.53 1.05
N ILE A 20 -3.34 -12.44 0.60
CA ILE A 20 -3.96 -11.44 1.47
C ILE A 20 -5.20 -12.02 2.15
N MET A 21 -6.03 -12.79 1.44
CA MET A 21 -7.16 -13.51 2.04
C MET A 21 -6.70 -14.45 3.16
N SER A 22 -5.62 -15.21 2.94
CA SER A 22 -5.05 -16.08 3.97
C SER A 22 -4.55 -15.32 5.21
N MET A 23 -4.10 -14.07 5.05
CA MET A 23 -3.73 -13.19 6.15
C MET A 23 -4.96 -12.70 6.90
N ILE A 24 -6.04 -12.33 6.20
CA ILE A 24 -7.32 -11.97 6.83
C ILE A 24 -7.87 -13.15 7.64
N ASP A 25 -7.86 -14.36 7.09
CA ASP A 25 -8.29 -15.58 7.79
C ASP A 25 -7.45 -15.86 9.04
N ALA A 26 -6.12 -15.71 8.94
CA ALA A 26 -5.22 -15.87 10.07
C ALA A 26 -5.45 -14.80 11.15
N LEU A 27 -5.68 -13.55 10.74
CA LEU A 27 -5.96 -12.43 11.63
C LEU A 27 -7.30 -12.63 12.36
N GLU A 28 -8.34 -13.08 11.67
CA GLU A 28 -9.65 -13.40 12.26
C GLU A 28 -9.52 -14.51 13.31
N LYS A 29 -8.78 -15.58 13.00
CA LYS A 29 -8.50 -16.67 13.93
C LYS A 29 -7.78 -16.19 15.20
N ALA A 30 -6.89 -15.20 15.06
CA ALA A 30 -6.20 -14.55 16.16
C ALA A 30 -7.08 -13.52 16.91
N LYS A 31 -8.36 -13.35 16.53
CA LYS A 31 -9.26 -12.29 17.03
C LYS A 31 -8.66 -10.89 16.83
N GLY A 32 -7.87 -10.74 15.77
CA GLY A 32 -7.21 -9.50 15.40
C GLY A 32 -8.09 -8.58 14.58
N TYR A 33 -7.60 -7.37 14.38
CA TYR A 33 -8.29 -6.30 13.65
C TYR A 33 -7.28 -5.35 13.02
N VAL A 34 -7.76 -4.53 12.10
CA VAL A 34 -7.01 -3.46 11.44
C VAL A 34 -7.57 -2.13 11.90
N GLU A 35 -6.71 -1.29 12.46
CA GLU A 35 -7.02 0.07 12.87
C GLU A 35 -6.56 1.06 11.79
N ILE A 36 -7.47 1.92 11.38
CA ILE A 36 -7.23 2.94 10.36
C ILE A 36 -7.24 4.31 11.04
N LEU A 37 -6.09 4.98 11.02
CA LEU A 37 -5.93 6.36 11.48
C LEU A 37 -5.58 7.25 10.27
N PRO A 38 -5.73 8.58 10.38
CA PRO A 38 -5.45 9.50 9.28
C PRO A 38 -4.01 9.40 8.73
N ASP A 39 -3.06 8.97 9.55
CA ASP A 39 -1.63 8.92 9.24
C ASP A 39 -1.05 7.49 9.18
N ARG A 40 -1.85 6.45 9.44
CA ARG A 40 -1.36 5.06 9.45
C ARG A 40 -2.46 4.01 9.41
N VAL A 41 -2.06 2.83 8.96
CA VAL A 41 -2.76 1.56 9.13
C VAL A 41 -1.97 0.69 10.10
N THR A 42 -2.63 0.13 11.11
CA THR A 42 -2.02 -0.78 12.09
C THR A 42 -2.79 -2.09 12.15
N VAL A 43 -2.07 -3.21 12.12
CA VAL A 43 -2.64 -4.56 12.30
C VAL A 43 -2.37 -5.02 13.72
N TRP A 44 -3.43 -5.44 14.42
CA TRP A 44 -3.40 -5.85 15.81
C TRP A 44 -3.75 -7.34 15.94
N GLU A 45 -2.90 -8.11 16.63
CA GLU A 45 -3.15 -9.50 17.01
C GLU A 45 -3.15 -9.60 18.55
N PRO A 46 -4.31 -9.44 19.21
CA PRO A 46 -4.42 -9.50 20.65
C PRO A 46 -3.92 -10.83 21.22
N THR A 47 -3.27 -10.76 22.39
CA THR A 47 -2.91 -11.94 23.19
C THR A 47 -3.53 -11.83 24.58
N GLU A 48 -3.52 -12.92 25.34
CA GLU A 48 -4.05 -12.93 26.72
C GLU A 48 -3.39 -11.87 27.62
N ILE A 49 -2.10 -11.60 27.39
CA ILE A 49 -1.31 -10.66 28.19
C ILE A 49 -1.14 -9.28 27.53
N SER A 50 -1.48 -9.15 26.24
CA SER A 50 -1.32 -7.91 25.49
C SER A 50 -2.50 -7.72 24.52
N PRO A 51 -3.60 -7.11 24.97
CA PRO A 51 -4.77 -6.85 24.12
C PRO A 51 -4.49 -5.83 23.01
N ARG A 52 -3.40 -5.06 23.13
CA ARG A 52 -2.90 -4.10 22.12
C ARG A 52 -1.52 -4.54 21.62
N ASN A 53 -1.46 -5.73 21.05
CA ASN A 53 -0.24 -6.23 20.44
C ASN A 53 -0.25 -5.95 18.93
N TRP A 54 0.37 -4.84 18.51
CA TRP A 54 0.52 -4.52 17.10
C TRP A 54 1.56 -5.43 16.46
N VAL A 55 1.28 -5.90 15.24
CA VAL A 55 2.14 -6.83 14.50
C VAL A 55 2.58 -6.30 13.15
N ALA A 56 1.87 -5.32 12.58
CA ALA A 56 2.32 -4.60 11.40
C ALA A 56 1.78 -3.16 11.41
N MET A 57 2.50 -2.25 10.77
CA MET A 57 2.11 -0.85 10.62
C MET A 57 2.67 -0.28 9.32
N VAL A 58 1.87 0.51 8.62
CA VAL A 58 2.27 1.40 7.53
C VAL A 58 1.81 2.80 7.89
N ALA A 59 2.75 3.72 8.11
CA ALA A 59 2.49 5.13 8.34
C ALA A 59 2.80 5.93 7.07
N TYR A 60 1.99 6.96 6.83
CA TYR A 60 2.05 7.78 5.65
C TYR A 60 1.62 9.22 5.94
N GLU A 61 2.03 10.13 5.07
CA GLU A 61 1.57 11.52 5.06
C GLU A 61 1.03 11.89 3.68
N THR A 62 0.22 12.95 3.61
CA THR A 62 -0.29 13.41 2.32
C THR A 62 0.83 13.95 1.44
N SER A 63 0.77 13.75 0.13
CA SER A 63 1.80 14.25 -0.79
C SER A 63 2.03 15.76 -0.69
N ALA A 64 0.94 16.52 -0.54
CA ALA A 64 0.98 17.97 -0.34
C ALA A 64 1.76 18.39 0.92
N SER A 65 1.74 17.57 1.99
CA SER A 65 2.49 17.84 3.22
C SER A 65 3.96 17.41 3.16
N ALA A 66 4.34 16.58 2.19
CA ALA A 66 5.66 15.95 2.12
C ALA A 66 6.71 16.72 1.30
N GLY A 67 6.36 17.87 0.73
CA GLY A 67 7.26 18.68 -0.11
C GLY A 67 7.83 17.92 -1.31
N SER A 68 7.12 16.90 -1.80
CA SER A 68 7.64 15.96 -2.78
C SER A 68 7.34 16.31 -4.24
N GLY A 69 6.57 17.37 -4.51
CA GLY A 69 6.05 17.69 -5.85
C GLY A 69 4.60 17.23 -6.03
N ASN A 70 4.08 17.30 -7.26
CA ASN A 70 2.72 16.87 -7.58
C ASN A 70 2.64 15.33 -7.65
N CYS A 71 3.71 14.68 -8.13
CA CYS A 71 3.86 13.22 -8.13
C CYS A 71 2.64 12.49 -8.72
N ALA A 72 2.14 12.99 -9.85
CA ALA A 72 0.98 12.47 -10.56
C ALA A 72 -0.31 12.46 -9.71
N GLY A 73 -0.45 13.44 -8.81
CA GLY A 73 -1.64 13.59 -7.95
C GLY A 73 -1.76 12.54 -6.85
N ALA A 74 -0.69 11.81 -6.54
CA ALA A 74 -0.75 10.74 -5.57
C ALA A 74 -1.16 11.21 -4.18
N ALA A 75 -1.97 10.43 -3.48
CA ALA A 75 -2.58 10.87 -2.23
C ALA A 75 -1.60 10.88 -1.07
N ALA A 76 -0.72 9.87 -0.97
CA ALA A 76 0.10 9.68 0.21
C ALA A 76 1.49 9.08 -0.08
N ILE A 77 2.44 9.39 0.79
CA ILE A 77 3.81 8.89 0.80
C ILE A 77 4.03 8.10 2.09
N VAL A 78 4.56 6.89 1.98
CA VAL A 78 4.95 6.08 3.14
C VAL A 78 6.14 6.72 3.83
N THR A 79 6.00 7.01 5.13
CA THR A 79 7.05 7.60 5.98
C THR A 79 7.69 6.57 6.90
N ALA A 80 6.94 5.53 7.28
CA ALA A 80 7.47 4.40 8.04
C ALA A 80 6.67 3.13 7.76
N SER A 81 7.34 1.98 7.79
CA SER A 81 6.65 0.69 7.83
C SER A 81 7.43 -0.30 8.69
N SER A 82 6.69 -1.15 9.40
CA SER A 82 7.27 -2.18 10.26
C SER A 82 6.33 -3.38 10.32
N ALA A 83 6.90 -4.58 10.36
CA ALA A 83 6.16 -5.81 10.59
C ALA A 83 6.96 -6.71 11.54
N LYS A 84 6.34 -7.12 12.64
CA LYS A 84 6.86 -8.11 13.58
C LYS A 84 6.51 -9.53 13.15
N THR A 85 5.47 -9.68 12.33
CA THR A 85 4.98 -10.94 11.78
C THR A 85 4.76 -10.82 10.27
N GLY A 86 4.21 -11.85 9.64
CA GLY A 86 3.90 -11.87 8.21
C GLY A 86 2.78 -10.92 7.76
N MET A 87 2.24 -10.06 8.64
CA MET A 87 1.07 -9.19 8.34
C MET A 87 1.40 -7.88 7.62
N GLY A 88 2.67 -7.61 7.32
CA GLY A 88 3.10 -6.41 6.59
C GLY A 88 2.35 -6.19 5.26
N PRO A 89 2.21 -7.20 4.38
CA PRO A 89 1.48 -7.06 3.12
C PRO A 89 0.02 -6.64 3.31
N LEU A 90 -0.69 -7.19 4.30
CA LEU A 90 -2.07 -6.79 4.62
C LEU A 90 -2.17 -5.30 4.97
N ALA A 91 -1.24 -4.78 5.78
CA ALA A 91 -1.19 -3.36 6.11
C ALA A 91 -0.97 -2.47 4.88
N TYR A 92 -0.10 -2.89 3.96
CA TYR A 92 0.14 -2.18 2.70
C TYR A 92 -1.07 -2.22 1.77
N ASP A 93 -1.75 -3.37 1.63
CA ASP A 93 -2.95 -3.49 0.80
C ASP A 93 -4.05 -2.52 1.27
N VAL A 94 -4.32 -2.48 2.57
CA VAL A 94 -5.28 -1.54 3.15
C VAL A 94 -4.84 -0.10 2.91
N ALA A 95 -3.55 0.23 3.09
CA ALA A 95 -3.05 1.58 2.84
C ALA A 95 -3.18 2.00 1.36
N ILE A 96 -2.92 1.10 0.41
CA ILE A 96 -3.11 1.36 -1.03
C ILE A 96 -4.59 1.58 -1.34
N GLU A 97 -5.48 0.71 -0.85
CA GLU A 97 -6.93 0.86 -1.09
C GLU A 97 -7.49 2.14 -0.43
N LEU A 98 -6.96 2.59 0.71
CA LEU A 98 -7.33 3.86 1.34
C LEU A 98 -6.98 5.08 0.49
N THR A 99 -5.89 5.00 -0.28
CA THR A 99 -5.52 6.07 -1.22
C THR A 99 -6.33 6.05 -2.52
N GLY A 100 -7.12 4.99 -2.74
CA GLY A 100 -7.95 4.81 -3.93
C GLY A 100 -7.18 5.00 -5.24
N GLY A 101 -7.85 5.58 -6.22
CA GLY A 101 -7.28 5.85 -7.55
C GLY A 101 -6.18 6.91 -7.59
N LEU A 102 -5.88 7.59 -6.47
CA LEU A 102 -4.76 8.53 -6.38
C LEU A 102 -3.46 7.80 -6.02
N GLY A 103 -3.53 6.79 -5.15
CA GLY A 103 -2.41 5.89 -4.88
C GLY A 103 -1.48 6.31 -3.75
N LEU A 104 -0.73 5.30 -3.31
CA LEU A 104 0.29 5.35 -2.27
C LEU A 104 1.66 5.21 -2.93
N MET A 105 2.67 5.87 -2.37
CA MET A 105 4.00 5.83 -2.96
C MET A 105 5.12 5.61 -1.93
N PRO A 106 6.26 5.01 -2.35
CA PRO A 106 7.48 4.93 -1.53
C PRO A 106 7.98 6.29 -1.05
N ASP A 107 8.68 6.30 0.08
CA ASP A 107 9.43 7.47 0.56
C ASP A 107 10.38 8.01 -0.52
N ARG A 108 10.35 9.33 -0.74
CA ARG A 108 11.07 9.97 -1.84
C ARG A 108 12.54 10.27 -1.52
N PHE A 109 12.93 10.25 -0.25
CA PHE A 109 14.26 10.62 0.22
C PHE A 109 15.13 9.43 0.61
N THR A 110 14.57 8.45 1.31
CA THR A 110 15.26 7.24 1.70
C THR A 110 14.32 6.04 1.88
N VAL A 111 14.67 4.94 1.22
CA VAL A 111 13.99 3.64 1.38
C VAL A 111 15.05 2.59 1.72
N SER A 112 14.79 1.79 2.76
CA SER A 112 15.65 0.66 3.13
C SER A 112 15.55 -0.47 2.10
N ASP A 113 16.55 -1.36 2.04
CA ASP A 113 16.49 -2.51 1.12
C ASP A 113 15.27 -3.42 1.40
N SER A 114 14.93 -3.62 2.67
CA SER A 114 13.73 -4.38 3.06
C SER A 114 12.44 -3.72 2.56
N ALA A 115 12.31 -2.39 2.68
CA ALA A 115 11.14 -1.68 2.15
C ALA A 115 11.11 -1.68 0.62
N LYS A 116 12.27 -1.56 -0.05
CA LYS A 116 12.40 -1.69 -1.50
C LYS A 116 11.96 -3.07 -1.99
N ALA A 117 12.24 -4.13 -1.23
CA ALA A 117 11.79 -5.48 -1.55
C ALA A 117 10.25 -5.60 -1.53
N VAL A 118 9.57 -4.88 -0.64
CA VAL A 118 8.09 -4.80 -0.62
C VAL A 118 7.58 -4.15 -1.90
N TRP A 119 8.08 -2.96 -2.25
CA TRP A 119 7.69 -2.29 -3.50
C TRP A 119 7.99 -3.11 -4.75
N SER A 120 9.14 -3.79 -4.77
CA SER A 120 9.49 -4.74 -5.83
C SER A 120 8.51 -5.90 -5.93
N TYR A 121 8.02 -6.40 -4.79
CA TYR A 121 7.02 -7.46 -4.79
C TYR A 121 5.71 -6.97 -5.39
N TYR A 122 5.21 -5.80 -4.97
CA TYR A 122 4.01 -5.19 -5.54
C TYR A 122 4.15 -4.99 -7.04
N TYR A 123 5.23 -4.36 -7.50
CA TYR A 123 5.48 -4.12 -8.92
C TYR A 123 5.50 -5.40 -9.76
N ASN A 124 6.14 -6.48 -9.28
CA ASN A 124 6.35 -7.68 -10.08
C ASN A 124 5.28 -8.77 -9.90
N ASN A 125 4.53 -8.77 -8.80
CA ASN A 125 3.68 -9.91 -8.40
C ASN A 125 2.23 -9.52 -8.06
N ARG A 126 1.88 -8.22 -8.11
CA ARG A 126 0.54 -7.72 -7.80
C ARG A 126 -0.07 -7.07 -9.03
N PRO A 127 -0.56 -7.87 -10.00
CA PRO A 127 -1.17 -7.34 -11.22
C PRO A 127 -2.48 -6.58 -10.93
N ASP A 128 -3.05 -6.77 -9.75
CA ASP A 128 -4.21 -6.04 -9.23
C ASP A 128 -3.86 -4.62 -8.71
N VAL A 129 -2.58 -4.26 -8.66
CA VAL A 129 -2.10 -2.94 -8.27
C VAL A 129 -1.51 -2.23 -9.49
N GLU A 130 -2.15 -1.14 -9.90
CA GLU A 130 -1.67 -0.32 -11.01
C GLU A 130 -0.48 0.54 -10.56
N THR A 131 0.52 0.68 -11.43
CA THR A 131 1.65 1.58 -11.17
C THR A 131 1.70 2.74 -12.16
N VAL A 132 1.90 3.95 -11.64
CA VAL A 132 2.09 5.16 -12.44
C VAL A 132 3.55 5.60 -12.29
N GLN A 133 4.23 5.82 -13.42
CA GLN A 133 5.58 6.37 -13.43
C GLN A 133 5.53 7.86 -13.09
N THR A 134 6.47 8.33 -12.24
CA THR A 134 6.66 9.76 -11.97
C THR A 134 7.98 10.26 -12.53
N ASP A 135 8.09 11.57 -12.74
CA ASP A 135 9.29 12.23 -13.27
C ASP A 135 10.04 13.02 -12.20
N ASN A 136 11.20 13.57 -12.54
CA ASN A 136 11.93 14.56 -11.75
C ASN A 136 11.55 15.98 -12.17
N PHE A 137 11.90 16.98 -11.38
CA PHE A 137 11.59 18.40 -11.68
C PHE A 137 12.30 18.97 -12.91
N ASP A 138 13.16 18.20 -13.58
CA ASP A 138 13.84 18.59 -14.81
C ASP A 138 13.10 18.09 -16.07
N ASN A 139 11.92 17.48 -15.92
CA ASN A 139 11.10 16.95 -17.03
C ASN A 139 11.89 15.96 -17.90
N GLN A 140 12.66 15.06 -17.25
CA GLN A 140 13.58 14.16 -17.94
C GLN A 140 12.86 13.06 -18.75
N LEU A 141 11.67 12.63 -18.30
CA LEU A 141 10.88 11.57 -18.93
C LEU A 141 9.71 12.14 -19.74
N THR A 142 9.03 13.16 -19.23
CA THR A 142 7.85 13.78 -19.85
C THR A 142 7.93 15.31 -19.74
N PRO A 143 7.35 16.06 -20.69
CA PRO A 143 7.36 17.52 -20.64
C PRO A 143 6.38 18.14 -19.62
N GLU A 144 5.45 17.35 -19.07
CA GLU A 144 4.42 17.77 -18.13
C GLU A 144 4.96 17.96 -16.70
N GLU A 145 4.44 18.92 -15.94
CA GLU A 145 4.88 19.14 -14.55
C GLU A 145 4.03 18.35 -13.53
N GLU A 146 2.91 17.78 -13.98
CA GLU A 146 1.95 17.09 -13.13
C GLU A 146 2.49 15.80 -12.51
N ASP A 147 3.39 15.09 -13.20
CA ASP A 147 4.03 13.87 -12.68
C ASP A 147 5.38 14.12 -12.00
N ASN A 148 5.84 15.38 -11.96
CA ASN A 148 7.09 15.76 -11.31
C ASN A 148 7.06 15.47 -9.81
N CYS A 149 8.12 14.81 -9.38
CA CYS A 149 8.28 14.31 -8.04
C CYS A 149 9.74 14.32 -7.59
N VAL A 150 10.00 14.35 -6.29
CA VAL A 150 11.33 14.08 -5.74
C VAL A 150 11.72 12.64 -6.07
N GLN A 151 12.87 12.47 -6.72
CA GLN A 151 13.39 11.17 -7.18
C GLN A 151 14.62 10.68 -6.39
N ARG A 152 14.93 11.22 -5.20
CA ARG A 152 16.19 10.92 -4.51
C ARG A 152 16.36 9.42 -4.20
N SER A 153 15.30 8.75 -3.76
CA SER A 153 15.31 7.30 -3.51
C SER A 153 15.55 6.47 -4.78
N SER A 154 14.93 6.82 -5.90
CA SER A 154 15.07 6.11 -7.18
C SER A 154 16.41 6.39 -7.85
N LEU A 155 16.92 7.62 -7.75
CA LEU A 155 18.26 8.01 -8.16
C LEU A 155 19.34 7.25 -7.39
N ARG A 156 19.16 7.04 -6.08
CA ARG A 156 20.08 6.21 -5.28
C ARG A 156 20.06 4.74 -5.72
N ASP A 157 18.91 4.23 -6.15
CA ASP A 157 18.73 2.83 -6.55
C ASP A 157 19.25 2.53 -7.97
N LYS A 158 19.04 3.43 -8.94
CA LYS A 158 19.32 3.18 -10.37
C LYS A 158 20.16 4.25 -11.06
N GLY A 159 20.45 5.38 -10.42
CA GLY A 159 21.19 6.51 -11.00
C GLY A 159 20.32 7.40 -11.89
N GLN A 160 20.88 8.55 -12.30
CA GLN A 160 20.19 9.60 -13.07
C GLN A 160 19.61 9.11 -14.40
N GLU A 161 20.31 8.21 -15.09
CA GLU A 161 19.89 7.76 -16.42
C GLU A 161 18.77 6.72 -16.36
N ASN A 162 18.63 6.00 -15.25
CA ASN A 162 17.75 4.82 -15.14
C ASN A 162 16.80 4.88 -13.93
N PHE A 163 16.61 6.04 -13.29
CA PHE A 163 15.73 6.16 -12.12
C PHE A 163 14.29 5.72 -12.41
N ASN A 164 13.83 5.89 -13.65
CA ASN A 164 12.54 5.40 -14.13
C ASN A 164 12.39 3.87 -14.07
N GLN A 165 13.49 3.12 -14.06
CA GLN A 165 13.49 1.66 -13.86
C GLN A 165 13.40 1.27 -12.39
N SER A 166 13.58 2.21 -11.46
CA SER A 166 13.41 1.91 -10.05
C SER A 166 11.93 1.69 -9.74
N VAL A 167 11.65 0.71 -8.88
CA VAL A 167 10.30 0.54 -8.31
C VAL A 167 9.95 1.69 -7.35
N LEU A 168 10.94 2.49 -6.97
CA LEU A 168 10.81 3.63 -6.07
C LEU A 168 10.39 4.93 -6.78
N SER A 169 10.42 4.97 -8.12
CA SER A 169 9.99 6.12 -8.93
C SER A 169 8.52 6.04 -9.38
N LYS A 170 7.71 5.26 -8.66
CA LYS A 170 6.33 4.96 -9.05
C LYS A 170 5.34 5.28 -7.93
N VAL A 171 4.09 5.46 -8.32
CA VAL A 171 2.90 5.50 -7.46
C VAL A 171 2.15 4.18 -7.66
N TYR A 172 1.59 3.62 -6.60
CA TYR A 172 0.87 2.35 -6.60
C TYR A 172 -0.57 2.59 -6.18
N LYS A 173 -1.55 2.20 -7.01
CA LYS A 173 -2.96 2.51 -6.78
C LYS A 173 -3.88 1.33 -7.06
N LYS A 174 -5.02 1.32 -6.36
CA LYS A 174 -6.16 0.44 -6.61
C LYS A 174 -7.42 1.28 -6.69
N SER A 175 -8.25 1.02 -7.69
CA SER A 175 -9.52 1.76 -7.86
C SER A 175 -10.67 1.14 -7.06
N ASP A 176 -10.52 -0.12 -6.66
CA ASP A 176 -11.46 -0.88 -5.83
C ASP A 176 -10.89 -1.13 -4.42
N THR A 177 -11.74 -1.63 -3.53
CA THR A 177 -11.40 -1.81 -2.12
C THR A 177 -11.71 -3.22 -1.56
N PRO A 178 -11.39 -4.31 -2.29
CA PRO A 178 -11.83 -5.65 -1.92
C PRO A 178 -11.26 -6.14 -0.58
N VAL A 179 -10.04 -5.74 -0.20
CA VAL A 179 -9.45 -6.10 1.09
C VAL A 179 -10.19 -5.40 2.23
N MET A 180 -10.43 -4.09 2.10
CA MET A 180 -11.19 -3.33 3.08
C MET A 180 -12.65 -3.80 3.18
N ASP A 181 -13.27 -4.17 2.06
CA ASP A 181 -14.65 -4.67 2.05
C ASP A 181 -14.78 -6.01 2.78
N GLU A 182 -13.81 -6.91 2.60
CA GLU A 182 -13.77 -8.19 3.32
C GLU A 182 -13.52 -7.98 4.82
N LEU A 183 -12.56 -7.13 5.20
CA LEU A 183 -12.31 -6.79 6.60
C LEU A 183 -13.55 -6.15 7.26
N ARG A 184 -14.24 -5.24 6.57
CA ARG A 184 -15.47 -4.60 7.04
C ARG A 184 -16.59 -5.61 7.23
N LYS A 185 -16.77 -6.52 6.26
CA LYS A 185 -17.76 -7.60 6.32
C LYS A 185 -17.55 -8.54 7.52
N ARG A 186 -16.30 -8.75 7.94
CA ARG A 186 -15.95 -9.55 9.12
C ARG A 186 -15.93 -8.75 10.44
N GLY A 187 -16.18 -7.45 10.40
CA GLY A 187 -16.14 -6.58 11.58
C GLY A 187 -14.72 -6.38 12.12
N MET A 188 -13.71 -6.42 11.25
CA MET A 188 -12.29 -6.35 11.60
C MET A 188 -11.66 -4.99 11.30
N LEU A 189 -12.43 -3.98 10.90
CA LEU A 189 -11.97 -2.60 10.76
C LEU A 189 -12.39 -1.77 11.97
N THR A 190 -11.47 -0.95 12.48
CA THR A 190 -11.70 0.01 13.57
C THR A 190 -11.22 1.39 13.20
#